data_AF-A0A0M0K0L1-F1
#
_entry.id   AF-A0A0M0K0L1-F1
#
_cell.length_a   1.000
_cell.length_b   1.000
_cell.length_c   1.000
_cell.angle_alpha   90.00
_cell.angle_beta   90.00
_cell.angle_gamma   90.00
#
_symmetry.space_group_name_H-M   'P 1'
#
loop_
_entity.id
_entity.type
_entity.pdbx_description
1 polymer ?
#
loop_
_entity_poly.entity_id
_entity_poly.type
_entity_poly.pdbx_seq_one_letter_code
_entity_poly.pdbx_strand_id
1 'polypeptide(L)'
;METNMAQFMRRMMGLPESAPNPNDPDPNLLFYMNEIESRPDGALIDMMHEQWWGDFDRLEMHHGYIQWLFPVFEAAGMNWESSPLTKDAAKQIRESEVAQQRVLKSYKLMLNFYGFKLADEITGRLERDPEVFEKGIDNLNMSSHNYLRISRILISLGELGFHRYKRPLLEALTAEVESGTLSNAARSLHTFWRPLVEQEDSAPYRAKTLEDPEDRAEGCLFRDGGALHRFP
;
A
#
# COMPACT_ATOMS: atom_id res chain seq x y z
N MET A 1 36.46 8.96 15.57
CA MET A 1 35.78 8.26 16.69
C MET A 1 34.24 8.26 16.54
N GLU A 2 33.69 8.45 15.34
CA GLU A 2 32.23 8.38 15.09
C GLU A 2 31.78 7.01 14.51
N THR A 3 32.72 6.17 14.10
CA THR A 3 32.49 4.91 13.36
C THR A 3 31.96 3.75 14.21
N ASN A 4 31.90 3.88 15.54
CA ASN A 4 31.60 2.77 16.45
C ASN A 4 30.13 2.70 16.89
N MET A 5 29.44 3.84 16.98
CA MET A 5 28.05 3.85 17.47
C MET A 5 27.05 3.30 16.42
N ALA A 6 27.26 3.61 15.14
CA ALA A 6 26.40 3.11 14.06
C ALA A 6 26.53 1.58 13.88
N GLN A 7 27.75 1.04 13.96
CA GLN A 7 27.99 -0.41 13.94
C GLN A 7 27.46 -1.10 15.20
N PHE A 8 27.63 -0.48 16.37
CA PHE A 8 27.09 -1.00 17.63
C PHE A 8 25.55 -1.04 17.62
N MET A 9 24.89 0.03 17.15
CA MET A 9 23.44 0.09 17.00
C MET A 9 22.92 -0.94 15.98
N ARG A 10 23.62 -1.12 14.84
CA ARG A 10 23.30 -2.20 13.89
C ARG A 10 23.35 -3.59 14.52
N ARG A 11 24.41 -3.87 15.30
CA ARG A 11 24.58 -5.16 15.97
C ARG A 11 23.55 -5.40 17.06
N MET A 12 23.19 -4.35 17.83
CA MET A 12 22.14 -4.43 18.85
C MET A 12 20.75 -4.65 18.24
N MET A 13 20.52 -4.11 17.04
CA MET A 13 19.27 -4.26 16.27
C MET A 13 19.28 -5.45 15.30
N GLY A 14 20.28 -6.34 15.32
CA GLY A 14 20.33 -7.50 14.43
C GLY A 14 20.46 -7.19 12.93
N LEU A 15 20.85 -5.95 12.58
CA LEU A 15 21.00 -5.52 11.19
C LEU A 15 22.26 -6.15 10.55
N PRO A 16 22.22 -6.49 9.25
CA PRO A 16 23.38 -7.01 8.54
C PRO A 16 24.60 -6.09 8.66
N GLU A 17 25.78 -6.67 8.92
CA GLU A 17 27.04 -5.95 9.05
C GLU A 17 27.51 -5.31 7.72
N SER A 18 27.01 -5.79 6.59
CA SER A 18 27.28 -5.26 5.24
C SER A 18 26.07 -4.50 4.67
N ALA A 19 26.35 -3.56 3.77
CA ALA A 19 25.29 -2.98 2.94
C ALA A 19 24.72 -4.09 2.03
N PRO A 20 23.39 -4.11 1.76
CA PRO A 20 22.79 -5.10 0.88
C PRO A 20 23.50 -5.11 -0.48
N ASN A 21 23.72 -6.31 -1.02
CA ASN A 21 24.40 -6.46 -2.30
C ASN A 21 23.47 -5.92 -3.40
N PRO A 22 23.94 -5.02 -4.29
CA PRO A 22 23.10 -4.48 -5.36
C PRO A 22 22.57 -5.52 -6.34
N ASN A 23 23.09 -6.75 -6.31
CA ASN A 23 22.58 -7.89 -7.09
C ASN A 23 21.53 -8.73 -6.35
N ASP A 24 21.26 -8.46 -5.08
CA ASP A 24 20.21 -9.18 -4.35
C ASP A 24 18.84 -8.71 -4.86
N PRO A 25 17.89 -9.64 -5.11
CA PRO A 25 16.55 -9.28 -5.51
C PRO A 25 15.85 -8.46 -4.42
N ASP A 26 15.09 -7.45 -4.83
CA ASP A 26 14.33 -6.58 -3.92
C ASP A 26 13.37 -7.43 -3.07
N PRO A 27 13.40 -7.32 -1.73
CA PRO A 27 12.55 -8.12 -0.87
C PRO A 27 11.06 -7.88 -1.11
N ASN A 28 10.65 -6.68 -1.56
CA ASN A 28 9.27 -6.42 -1.92
C ASN A 28 8.86 -7.26 -3.13
N LEU A 29 9.72 -7.38 -4.14
CA LEU A 29 9.47 -8.26 -5.28
C LEU A 29 9.38 -9.72 -4.84
N LEU A 30 10.32 -10.20 -4.02
CA LEU A 30 10.28 -11.58 -3.48
C LEU A 30 8.99 -11.85 -2.69
N PHE A 31 8.55 -10.88 -1.88
CA PHE A 31 7.30 -10.97 -1.13
C PHE A 31 6.09 -11.05 -2.08
N TYR A 32 6.04 -10.22 -3.11
CA TYR A 32 4.98 -10.27 -4.14
C TYR A 32 5.06 -11.51 -5.02
N MET A 33 6.22 -12.15 -5.13
CA MET A 33 6.37 -13.46 -5.75
C MET A 33 6.02 -14.62 -4.80
N ASN A 34 5.68 -14.31 -3.54
CA ASN A 34 5.33 -15.26 -2.47
C ASN A 34 6.50 -16.19 -2.11
N GLU A 35 7.73 -15.66 -2.17
CA GLU A 35 8.96 -16.41 -1.88
C GLU A 35 9.47 -16.15 -0.45
N ILE A 36 9.13 -15.00 0.13
CA ILE A 36 9.49 -14.64 1.50
C ILE A 36 8.28 -14.17 2.29
N GLU A 37 8.33 -14.38 3.60
CA GLU A 37 7.34 -13.87 4.53
C GLU A 37 7.59 -12.39 4.83
N SER A 38 6.51 -11.66 5.11
CA SER A 38 6.61 -10.34 5.70
C SER A 38 7.22 -10.42 7.11
N ARG A 39 8.07 -9.45 7.46
CA ARG A 39 8.75 -9.34 8.78
C ARG A 39 8.28 -8.11 9.57
N PRO A 40 8.39 -8.10 10.91
CA PRO A 40 8.95 -9.14 11.80
C PRO A 40 8.06 -10.38 12.01
N ASP A 41 6.75 -10.20 12.20
CA ASP A 41 5.81 -11.27 12.58
C ASP A 41 4.70 -11.46 11.53
N GLY A 42 5.08 -11.55 10.26
CA GLY A 42 4.16 -11.62 9.14
C GLY A 42 3.91 -13.04 8.61
N ALA A 43 3.49 -13.10 7.35
CA ALA A 43 3.28 -14.35 6.62
C ALA A 43 3.58 -14.13 5.14
N LEU A 44 3.54 -15.22 4.37
CA LEU A 44 3.49 -15.19 2.91
C LEU A 44 2.24 -14.44 2.44
N ILE A 45 2.35 -13.66 1.37
CA ILE A 45 1.26 -12.82 0.87
C ILE A 45 0.00 -13.63 0.54
N ASP A 46 0.14 -14.83 -0.04
CA ASP A 46 -0.99 -15.69 -0.36
C ASP A 46 -1.70 -16.19 0.92
N MET A 47 -0.94 -16.50 1.99
CA MET A 47 -1.52 -16.87 3.29
C MET A 47 -2.24 -15.70 3.93
N MET A 48 -1.70 -14.48 3.81
CA MET A 48 -2.36 -13.27 4.31
C MET A 48 -3.70 -13.05 3.61
N HIS A 49 -3.74 -13.16 2.27
CA HIS A 49 -4.97 -13.00 1.51
C HIS A 49 -6.01 -14.07 1.84
N GLU A 50 -5.59 -15.32 2.06
CA GLU A 50 -6.49 -16.43 2.39
C GLU A 50 -7.02 -16.35 3.84
N GLN A 51 -6.17 -16.02 4.81
CA GLN A 51 -6.49 -16.19 6.22
C GLN A 51 -6.88 -14.90 6.94
N TRP A 52 -6.53 -13.73 6.41
CA TRP A 52 -6.74 -12.45 7.13
C TRP A 52 -7.98 -11.70 6.62
N TRP A 53 -8.65 -12.20 5.58
CA TRP A 53 -9.91 -11.63 5.10
C TRP A 53 -10.98 -11.67 6.20
N GLY A 54 -11.53 -10.50 6.55
CA GLY A 54 -12.51 -10.36 7.65
C GLY A 54 -11.92 -10.41 9.07
N ASP A 55 -10.62 -10.71 9.24
CA ASP A 55 -9.93 -10.71 10.55
C ASP A 55 -9.47 -9.30 10.93
N PHE A 56 -10.44 -8.45 11.29
CA PHE A 56 -10.19 -7.03 11.53
C PHE A 56 -9.32 -6.78 12.76
N ASP A 57 -9.42 -7.64 13.78
CA ASP A 57 -8.62 -7.51 15.00
C ASP A 57 -7.13 -7.71 14.67
N ARG A 58 -6.81 -8.69 13.82
CA ARG A 58 -5.45 -8.88 13.30
C ARG A 58 -4.97 -7.70 12.48
N LEU A 59 -5.79 -7.21 11.55
CA LEU A 59 -5.44 -6.09 10.66
C LEU A 59 -5.26 -4.76 11.41
N GLU A 60 -5.99 -4.58 12.52
CA GLU A 60 -5.85 -3.42 13.39
C GLU A 60 -4.59 -3.52 14.25
N MET A 61 -4.37 -4.65 14.93
CA MET A 61 -3.28 -4.84 15.91
C MET A 61 -1.89 -4.94 15.27
N HIS A 62 -1.75 -5.58 14.11
CA HIS A 62 -0.44 -5.80 13.50
C HIS A 62 -0.06 -4.61 12.58
N HIS A 63 1.08 -3.95 12.83
CA HIS A 63 1.47 -2.78 12.03
C HIS A 63 2.53 -3.08 10.96
N GLY A 64 3.26 -4.20 11.07
CA GLY A 64 4.37 -4.53 10.17
C GLY A 64 3.91 -4.85 8.74
N TYR A 65 2.74 -5.47 8.59
CA TYR A 65 2.28 -6.01 7.32
C TYR A 65 2.00 -4.94 6.26
N ILE A 66 1.50 -3.77 6.67
CA ILE A 66 1.05 -2.74 5.73
C ILE A 66 2.21 -2.27 4.84
N GLN A 67 3.43 -2.38 5.36
CA GLN A 67 4.63 -1.96 4.65
C GLN A 67 5.01 -2.92 3.52
N TRP A 68 4.68 -4.19 3.69
CA TRP A 68 4.86 -5.26 2.71
C TRP A 68 3.70 -5.33 1.71
N LEU A 69 2.46 -5.15 2.16
CA LEU A 69 1.29 -5.11 1.27
C LEU A 69 1.25 -3.84 0.41
N PHE A 70 1.81 -2.73 0.87
CA PHE A 70 1.83 -1.46 0.15
C PHE A 70 3.21 -0.82 0.28
N PRO A 71 4.27 -1.41 -0.30
CA PRO A 71 5.59 -0.84 -0.26
C PRO A 71 5.61 0.47 -1.06
N VAL A 72 6.50 1.38 -0.65
CA VAL A 72 6.66 2.70 -1.27
C VAL A 72 8.14 3.01 -1.47
N PHE A 73 8.50 3.90 -2.41
CA PHE A 73 9.90 4.32 -2.62
C PHE A 73 10.48 5.07 -1.42
N GLU A 74 9.64 5.84 -0.72
CA GLU A 74 10.04 6.55 0.49
C GLU A 74 10.38 5.57 1.63
N ALA A 75 11.57 5.70 2.19
CA ALA A 75 12.00 4.87 3.33
C ALA A 75 11.26 5.16 4.66
N ALA A 76 10.31 6.11 4.68
CA ALA A 76 9.69 6.58 5.91
C ALA A 76 8.56 5.63 6.35
N GLY A 77 8.91 4.67 7.20
CA GLY A 77 7.97 3.83 7.93
C GLY A 77 8.44 3.55 9.36
N MET A 78 7.52 3.14 10.24
CA MET A 78 7.86 2.68 11.60
C MET A 78 8.49 1.27 11.65
N ASN A 79 8.43 0.50 10.55
CA ASN A 79 9.08 -0.82 10.45
C ASN A 79 10.42 -0.65 9.73
N TRP A 80 11.47 -0.58 10.54
CA TRP A 80 12.87 -0.45 10.11
C TRP A 80 13.40 -1.69 9.38
N GLU A 81 12.67 -2.81 9.41
CA GLU A 81 12.99 -4.02 8.65
C GLU A 81 12.33 -4.07 7.26
N SER A 82 11.38 -3.17 6.96
CA SER A 82 10.88 -3.06 5.59
C SER A 82 11.89 -2.28 4.76
N SER A 83 12.26 -2.83 3.60
CA SER A 83 13.13 -2.13 2.67
C SER A 83 12.29 -1.22 1.76
N PRO A 84 12.73 0.01 1.48
CA PRO A 84 12.07 0.87 0.50
C PRO A 84 11.92 0.14 -0.83
N LEU A 85 10.80 0.33 -1.52
CA LEU A 85 10.60 -0.25 -2.85
C LEU A 85 11.61 0.38 -3.81
N THR A 86 12.31 -0.44 -4.60
CA THR A 86 13.13 0.10 -5.68
C THR A 86 12.27 0.34 -6.93
N LYS A 87 12.63 1.37 -7.73
CA LYS A 87 11.94 1.65 -9.01
C LYS A 87 11.97 0.45 -9.97
N ASP A 88 13.07 -0.29 -9.97
CA ASP A 88 13.22 -1.50 -10.79
C ASP A 88 12.28 -2.62 -10.33
N ALA A 89 12.22 -2.91 -9.02
CA ALA A 89 11.27 -3.89 -8.48
C ALA A 89 9.81 -3.49 -8.73
N ALA A 90 9.47 -2.20 -8.59
CA ALA A 90 8.14 -1.70 -8.92
C ALA A 90 7.80 -1.96 -10.40
N LYS A 91 8.73 -1.71 -11.32
CA LYS A 91 8.56 -2.04 -12.74
C LYS A 91 8.34 -3.54 -12.95
N GLN A 92 9.13 -4.40 -12.32
CA GLN A 92 8.97 -5.86 -12.40
C GLN A 92 7.60 -6.31 -11.86
N ILE A 93 7.13 -5.74 -10.74
CA ILE A 93 5.80 -6.00 -10.20
C ILE A 93 4.71 -5.55 -11.18
N ARG A 94 4.85 -4.37 -11.81
CA ARG A 94 3.90 -3.88 -12.83
C ARG A 94 3.80 -4.80 -14.05
N GLU A 95 4.89 -5.47 -14.42
CA GLU A 95 4.98 -6.34 -15.60
C GLU A 95 4.61 -7.80 -15.30
N SER A 96 4.50 -8.20 -14.03
CA SER A 96 4.14 -9.56 -13.60
C SER A 96 2.65 -9.68 -13.31
N GLU A 97 1.93 -10.48 -14.13
CA GLU A 97 0.49 -10.73 -13.95
C GLU A 97 0.20 -11.32 -12.55
N VAL A 98 1.03 -12.24 -12.08
CA VAL A 98 0.89 -12.87 -10.75
C VAL A 98 1.08 -11.86 -9.62
N ALA A 99 2.11 -11.02 -9.69
CA ALA A 99 2.37 -10.01 -8.67
C ALA A 99 1.25 -8.96 -8.65
N GLN A 100 0.80 -8.50 -9.81
CA GLN A 100 -0.33 -7.57 -9.92
C GLN A 100 -1.63 -8.13 -9.32
N GLN A 101 -1.95 -9.40 -9.57
CA GLN A 101 -3.11 -10.05 -8.97
C GLN A 101 -3.04 -10.03 -7.43
N ARG A 102 -1.83 -10.17 -6.87
CA ARG A 102 -1.60 -10.05 -5.43
C ARG A 102 -1.74 -8.61 -4.92
N VAL A 103 -1.28 -7.60 -5.66
CA VAL A 103 -1.55 -6.18 -5.33
C VAL A 103 -3.06 -5.93 -5.27
N LEU A 104 -3.80 -6.41 -6.27
CA LEU A 104 -5.26 -6.28 -6.33
C LEU A 104 -5.96 -6.95 -5.14
N LYS A 105 -5.53 -8.16 -4.76
CA LYS A 105 -6.04 -8.86 -3.57
C LYS A 105 -5.71 -8.11 -2.27
N SER A 106 -4.50 -7.57 -2.12
CA SER A 106 -4.12 -6.72 -0.98
C SER A 106 -5.01 -5.49 -0.89
N TYR A 107 -5.31 -4.85 -2.02
CA TYR A 107 -6.20 -3.70 -2.06
C TYR A 107 -7.62 -4.06 -1.64
N LYS A 108 -8.19 -5.15 -2.18
CA LYS A 108 -9.51 -5.66 -1.77
C LYS A 108 -9.57 -5.98 -0.27
N LEU A 109 -8.51 -6.58 0.28
CA LEU A 109 -8.40 -6.88 1.72
C LEU A 109 -8.52 -5.60 2.55
N MET A 110 -7.78 -4.55 2.19
CA MET A 110 -7.83 -3.28 2.92
C MET A 110 -9.13 -2.52 2.70
N LEU A 111 -9.73 -2.59 1.51
CA LEU A 111 -11.05 -2.02 1.27
C LEU A 111 -12.09 -2.65 2.21
N ASN A 112 -12.13 -3.98 2.30
CA ASN A 112 -13.04 -4.69 3.19
C ASN A 112 -12.81 -4.26 4.65
N PHE A 113 -11.56 -4.18 5.09
CA PHE A 113 -11.21 -3.68 6.42
C PHE A 113 -11.70 -2.24 6.70
N TYR A 114 -11.72 -1.38 5.68
CA TYR A 114 -12.22 -0.01 5.76
C TYR A 114 -13.73 0.14 5.51
N GLY A 115 -14.45 -0.96 5.26
CA GLY A 115 -15.89 -0.93 5.05
C GLY A 115 -16.32 -0.77 3.58
N PHE A 116 -15.40 -0.89 2.63
CA PHE A 116 -15.66 -0.73 1.20
C PHE A 116 -15.42 -2.03 0.42
N LYS A 117 -15.92 -2.08 -0.81
CA LYS A 117 -15.61 -3.13 -1.77
C LYS A 117 -15.35 -2.55 -3.17
N LEU A 118 -14.56 -3.27 -3.95
CA LEU A 118 -14.29 -2.95 -5.34
C LEU A 118 -15.50 -3.41 -6.17
N ALA A 119 -16.27 -2.45 -6.68
CA ALA A 119 -17.46 -2.72 -7.46
C ALA A 119 -17.16 -2.86 -8.97
N ASP A 120 -15.99 -2.41 -9.39
CA ASP A 120 -15.46 -2.58 -10.75
C ASP A 120 -13.93 -2.61 -10.70
N GLU A 121 -13.34 -3.72 -11.13
CA GLU A 121 -11.89 -3.92 -11.12
C GLU A 121 -11.19 -3.21 -12.29
N ILE A 122 -11.87 -2.86 -13.37
CA ILE A 122 -11.26 -2.14 -14.49
C ILE A 122 -11.10 -0.67 -14.13
N THR A 123 -12.13 -0.07 -13.55
CA THR A 123 -12.17 1.37 -13.23
C THR A 123 -11.69 1.70 -11.84
N GLY A 124 -11.69 0.72 -10.92
CA GLY A 124 -11.38 0.94 -9.51
C GLY A 124 -12.56 1.49 -8.70
N ARG A 125 -13.76 1.53 -9.28
CA ARG A 125 -14.96 2.07 -8.63
C ARG A 125 -15.25 1.33 -7.33
N LEU A 126 -15.51 2.10 -6.27
CA LEU A 126 -15.81 1.58 -4.95
C LEU A 126 -17.29 1.73 -4.61
N GLU A 127 -17.77 0.84 -3.75
CA GLU A 127 -19.05 0.94 -3.08
C GLU A 127 -18.87 0.63 -1.59
N ARG A 128 -19.83 1.06 -0.76
CA ARG A 128 -19.93 0.58 0.62
C ARG A 128 -20.14 -0.94 0.60
N ASP A 129 -19.44 -1.65 1.46
CA ASP A 129 -19.70 -3.06 1.71
C ASP A 129 -20.76 -3.17 2.83
N PRO A 130 -22.02 -3.53 2.53
CA PRO A 130 -23.10 -3.49 3.51
C PRO A 130 -22.86 -4.40 4.72
N GLU A 131 -22.00 -5.41 4.61
CA GLU A 131 -21.72 -6.35 5.70
C GLU A 131 -20.73 -5.77 6.72
N VAL A 132 -19.83 -4.88 6.30
CA VAL A 132 -18.71 -4.40 7.13
C VAL A 132 -18.58 -2.88 7.19
N PHE A 133 -19.40 -2.12 6.45
CA PHE A 133 -19.29 -0.67 6.33
C PHE A 133 -19.31 0.04 7.68
N GLU A 134 -20.29 -0.25 8.54
CA GLU A 134 -20.41 0.39 9.86
C GLU A 134 -19.16 0.11 10.71
N LYS A 135 -18.75 -1.15 10.82
CA LYS A 135 -17.56 -1.56 11.58
C LYS A 135 -16.28 -0.91 11.05
N GLY A 136 -16.11 -0.84 9.73
CA GLY A 136 -14.94 -0.24 9.08
C GLY A 136 -14.86 1.27 9.30
N ILE A 137 -15.97 1.98 9.14
CA ILE A 137 -16.05 3.43 9.37
C ILE A 137 -15.84 3.78 10.85
N ASP A 138 -16.44 3.01 11.76
CA ASP A 138 -16.22 3.19 13.19
C ASP A 138 -14.75 3.00 13.56
N ASN A 139 -14.09 1.95 13.02
CA ASN A 139 -12.66 1.74 13.23
C ASN A 139 -11.83 2.91 12.70
N LEU A 140 -12.12 3.42 11.50
CA LEU A 140 -11.42 4.57 10.95
C LEU A 140 -11.58 5.82 11.82
N ASN A 141 -12.78 6.09 12.35
CA ASN A 141 -13.02 7.23 13.24
C ASN A 141 -12.29 7.11 14.58
N MET A 142 -12.10 5.88 15.09
CA MET A 142 -11.46 5.62 16.38
C MET A 142 -9.93 5.49 16.30
N SER A 143 -9.41 5.08 15.15
CA SER A 143 -7.99 4.71 14.98
C SER A 143 -7.31 5.52 13.89
N SER A 144 -6.86 6.72 14.24
CA SER A 144 -6.26 7.69 13.31
C SER A 144 -4.97 7.21 12.63
N HIS A 145 -4.29 6.19 13.15
CA HIS A 145 -3.14 5.60 12.47
C HIS A 145 -3.51 4.96 11.12
N ASN A 146 -4.77 4.54 10.94
CA ASN A 146 -5.28 4.07 9.65
C ASN A 146 -5.26 5.18 8.59
N TYR A 147 -5.26 6.46 8.98
CA TYR A 147 -5.12 7.55 8.01
C TYR A 147 -3.73 7.59 7.36
N LEU A 148 -2.69 7.19 8.10
CA LEU A 148 -1.34 7.03 7.56
C LEU A 148 -1.26 5.78 6.66
N ARG A 149 -1.97 4.70 7.01
CA ARG A 149 -2.08 3.51 6.15
C ARG A 149 -2.75 3.86 4.81
N ILE A 150 -3.82 4.64 4.82
CA ILE A 150 -4.49 5.14 3.60
C ILE A 150 -3.55 5.97 2.75
N SER A 151 -2.79 6.90 3.33
CA SER A 151 -1.78 7.67 2.59
C SER A 151 -0.75 6.76 1.92
N ARG A 152 -0.28 5.72 2.61
CA ARG A 152 0.65 4.73 2.06
C ARG A 152 0.03 3.93 0.91
N ILE A 153 -1.22 3.50 1.06
CA ILE A 153 -1.98 2.80 0.01
C ILE A 153 -2.10 3.70 -1.23
N LEU A 154 -2.46 4.98 -1.08
CA LEU A 154 -2.57 5.92 -2.20
C LEU A 154 -1.25 6.06 -2.99
N ILE A 155 -0.11 6.15 -2.30
CA ILE A 155 1.21 6.21 -2.95
C ILE A 155 1.50 4.88 -3.65
N SER A 156 1.41 3.78 -2.92
CA SER A 156 1.74 2.43 -3.42
C SER A 156 0.88 2.02 -4.61
N LEU A 157 -0.41 2.41 -4.65
CA LEU A 157 -1.26 2.19 -5.83
C LEU A 157 -0.68 2.85 -7.08
N GLY A 158 -0.13 4.06 -6.98
CA GLY A 158 0.57 4.71 -8.08
C GLY A 158 1.80 3.92 -8.52
N GLU A 159 2.71 3.68 -7.58
CA GLU A 159 3.99 3.02 -7.84
C GLU A 159 3.85 1.57 -8.34
N LEU A 160 2.81 0.85 -7.91
CA LEU A 160 2.56 -0.54 -8.31
C LEU A 160 1.66 -0.67 -9.54
N GLY A 161 1.36 0.42 -10.24
CA GLY A 161 0.65 0.39 -11.53
C GLY A 161 -0.87 0.33 -11.45
N PHE A 162 -1.43 0.66 -10.29
CA PHE A 162 -2.86 0.86 -10.02
C PHE A 162 -3.20 2.36 -9.87
N HIS A 163 -2.46 3.25 -10.55
CA HIS A 163 -2.64 4.70 -10.48
C HIS A 163 -4.10 5.14 -10.62
N ARG A 164 -4.83 4.52 -11.57
CA ARG A 164 -6.27 4.76 -11.81
C ARG A 164 -7.17 4.54 -10.60
N TYR A 165 -6.77 3.73 -9.60
CA TYR A 165 -7.56 3.48 -8.39
C TYR A 165 -7.42 4.58 -7.33
N LYS A 166 -6.41 5.44 -7.41
CA LYS A 166 -6.17 6.50 -6.41
C LYS A 166 -7.37 7.45 -6.30
N ARG A 167 -7.93 7.87 -7.44
CA ARG A 167 -9.06 8.79 -7.50
C ARG A 167 -10.36 8.17 -6.95
N PRO A 168 -10.80 6.97 -7.37
CA PRO A 168 -11.94 6.30 -6.76
C PRO A 168 -11.83 6.12 -5.24
N LEU A 169 -10.65 5.79 -4.71
CA LEU A 169 -10.43 5.71 -3.27
C LEU A 169 -10.62 7.06 -2.57
N LEU A 170 -10.02 8.12 -3.13
CA LEU A 170 -10.16 9.47 -2.59
C LEU A 170 -11.63 9.94 -2.62
N GLU A 171 -12.33 9.70 -3.71
CA GLU A 171 -13.74 10.10 -3.88
C GLU A 171 -14.65 9.37 -2.88
N ALA A 172 -14.46 8.07 -2.68
CA ALA A 172 -15.22 7.31 -1.69
C ALA A 172 -15.00 7.86 -0.26
N LEU A 173 -13.74 8.09 0.13
CA LEU A 173 -13.42 8.68 1.43
C LEU A 173 -13.94 10.11 1.58
N THR A 174 -13.90 10.90 0.51
CA THR A 174 -14.44 12.27 0.49
C THR A 174 -15.94 12.26 0.75
N ALA A 175 -16.70 11.38 0.08
CA ALA A 175 -18.14 11.26 0.28
C ALA A 175 -18.51 10.93 1.75
N GLU A 176 -17.72 10.09 2.42
CA GLU A 176 -17.93 9.77 3.83
C GLU A 176 -17.57 10.92 4.77
N VAL A 177 -16.51 11.68 4.47
CA VAL A 177 -16.18 12.90 5.22
C VAL A 177 -17.28 13.95 5.06
N GLU A 178 -17.75 14.19 3.84
CA GLU A 178 -18.76 15.22 3.53
C GLU A 178 -20.14 14.87 4.08
N SER A 179 -20.50 13.59 4.10
CA SER A 179 -21.75 13.12 4.72
C SER A 179 -21.70 13.06 6.25
N GLY A 180 -20.51 13.21 6.84
CA GLY A 180 -20.28 13.24 8.28
C GLY A 180 -20.06 11.87 8.92
N THR A 181 -20.14 10.78 8.17
CA THR A 181 -19.88 9.40 8.66
C THR A 181 -18.41 9.20 9.01
N LEU A 182 -17.49 9.90 8.36
CA LEU A 182 -16.03 9.85 8.62
C LEU A 182 -15.47 11.23 9.03
N SER A 183 -16.19 11.95 9.89
CA SER A 183 -15.85 13.34 10.27
C SER A 183 -14.42 13.52 10.83
N ASN A 184 -13.89 12.53 11.57
CA ASN A 184 -12.56 12.61 12.17
C ASN A 184 -11.40 12.61 11.14
N ALA A 185 -11.67 12.22 9.89
CA ALA A 185 -10.66 12.20 8.83
C ALA A 185 -10.56 13.50 8.04
N ALA A 186 -11.42 14.50 8.27
CA ALA A 186 -11.49 15.72 7.44
C ALA A 186 -10.13 16.42 7.27
N ARG A 187 -9.34 16.54 8.34
CA ARG A 187 -7.99 17.11 8.27
C ARG A 187 -7.07 16.26 7.40
N SER A 188 -7.10 14.93 7.56
CA SER A 188 -6.27 14.00 6.80
C SER A 188 -6.61 14.01 5.32
N LEU A 189 -7.91 14.07 4.99
CA LEU A 189 -8.39 14.23 3.63
C LEU A 189 -7.76 15.45 2.95
N HIS A 190 -7.91 16.63 3.53
CA HIS A 190 -7.45 17.87 2.89
C HIS A 190 -5.93 18.05 2.90
N THR A 191 -5.27 17.62 3.99
CA THR A 191 -3.83 17.89 4.20
C THR A 191 -2.95 16.84 3.56
N PHE A 192 -3.40 15.58 3.48
CA PHE A 192 -2.56 14.45 3.05
C PHE A 192 -3.14 13.71 1.86
N TRP A 193 -4.41 13.30 1.88
CA TRP A 193 -4.94 12.43 0.82
C TRP A 193 -5.19 13.15 -0.50
N ARG A 194 -5.82 14.33 -0.48
CA ARG A 194 -6.07 15.12 -1.71
C ARG A 194 -4.78 15.48 -2.44
N PRO A 195 -3.72 16.01 -1.78
CA PRO A 195 -2.45 16.27 -2.47
C PRO A 195 -1.84 15.04 -3.16
N LEU A 196 -2.02 13.84 -2.59
CA LEU A 196 -1.51 12.59 -3.18
C LEU A 196 -2.22 12.18 -4.47
N VAL A 197 -3.34 12.81 -4.84
CA VAL A 197 -4.11 12.45 -6.05
C VAL A 197 -4.32 13.65 -6.99
N GLU A 198 -4.45 14.84 -6.43
CA GLU A 198 -4.81 16.05 -7.18
C GLU A 198 -3.60 16.95 -7.50
N GLN A 199 -2.47 16.74 -6.82
CA GLN A 199 -1.26 17.56 -6.97
C GLN A 199 -0.05 16.73 -7.38
N GLU A 200 -0.29 15.68 -8.16
CA GLU A 200 0.75 14.88 -8.77
C GLU A 200 1.72 15.79 -9.55
N ASP A 201 3.00 15.42 -9.59
CA ASP A 201 4.10 16.18 -10.20
C ASP A 201 4.49 17.51 -9.56
N SER A 202 3.73 18.01 -8.58
CA SER A 202 4.16 19.16 -7.77
C SER A 202 5.45 18.85 -7.01
N ALA A 203 6.25 19.88 -6.71
CA ALA A 203 7.48 19.70 -5.95
C ALA A 203 7.27 19.01 -4.58
N PRO A 204 6.21 19.34 -3.80
CA PRO A 204 5.90 18.61 -2.57
C PRO A 204 5.55 17.14 -2.81
N TYR A 205 4.80 16.82 -3.87
CA TYR A 205 4.46 15.45 -4.22
C TYR A 205 5.71 14.63 -4.52
N ARG A 206 6.59 15.14 -5.40
CA ARG A 206 7.85 14.47 -5.76
C ARG A 206 8.78 14.30 -4.56
N ALA A 207 8.87 15.31 -3.69
CA ALA A 207 9.67 15.22 -2.48
C ALA A 207 9.13 14.17 -1.50
N LYS A 208 7.81 13.97 -1.44
CA LYS A 208 7.17 13.00 -0.56
C LYS A 208 7.25 11.57 -1.09
N THR A 209 7.01 11.37 -2.38
CA THR A 209 6.85 10.05 -2.99
C THR A 209 8.12 9.53 -3.63
N LEU A 210 9.04 10.42 -4.01
CA LEU A 210 10.23 10.12 -4.83
C LEU A 210 9.87 9.59 -6.24
N GLU A 211 8.61 9.72 -6.64
CA GLU A 211 8.11 9.30 -7.95
C GLU A 211 8.41 10.33 -9.05
N ASP A 212 8.73 9.80 -10.22
CA ASP A 212 8.61 10.48 -11.51
C ASP A 212 7.35 10.03 -12.26
N PRO A 213 6.87 10.76 -13.28
CA PRO A 213 5.67 10.38 -14.04
C PRO A 213 5.67 8.94 -14.56
N GLU A 214 6.84 8.44 -14.98
CA GLU A 214 7.00 7.08 -15.49
C GLU A 214 6.83 5.98 -14.42
N ASP A 215 7.02 6.32 -13.14
CA ASP A 215 6.84 5.38 -12.03
C ASP A 215 5.36 5.06 -11.78
N ARG A 216 4.45 5.90 -12.30
CA ARG A 216 2.98 5.70 -12.23
C ARG A 216 2.40 5.00 -13.46
N ALA A 217 3.25 4.42 -14.32
CA ALA A 217 2.80 3.67 -15.49
C ALA A 217 1.86 2.52 -15.10
N GLU A 218 0.89 2.20 -15.95
CA GLU A 218 -0.10 1.18 -15.63
C GLU A 218 0.49 -0.25 -15.63
N GLY A 219 -0.01 -1.05 -14.68
CA GLY A 219 0.29 -2.45 -14.56
C GLY A 219 -0.29 -3.28 -15.71
N CYS A 220 0.28 -4.47 -15.92
CA CYS A 220 -0.06 -5.35 -17.04
C CYS A 220 -1.52 -5.85 -17.02
N LEU A 221 -2.22 -5.80 -15.88
CA LEU A 221 -3.64 -6.18 -15.79
C LEU A 221 -4.55 -5.28 -16.62
N PHE A 222 -4.19 -3.99 -16.75
CA PHE A 222 -5.01 -2.95 -17.37
C PHE A 222 -4.66 -2.69 -18.84
N ARG A 223 -3.60 -3.31 -19.36
CA ARG A 223 -3.21 -3.17 -20.77
C ARG A 223 -4.21 -3.90 -21.66
N ASP A 224 -4.27 -3.54 -22.93
CA ASP A 224 -5.06 -4.27 -23.92
C ASP A 224 -4.68 -5.77 -23.90
N GLY A 225 -5.67 -6.64 -23.71
CA GLY A 225 -5.46 -8.08 -23.54
C GLY A 225 -4.88 -8.50 -22.19
N GLY A 226 -4.77 -7.60 -21.22
CA GLY A 226 -4.47 -7.88 -19.81
C GLY A 226 -5.62 -8.61 -19.12
N ALA A 227 -5.35 -9.29 -18.01
CA ALA A 227 -6.30 -10.21 -17.39
C ALA A 227 -7.65 -9.57 -17.01
N LEU A 228 -7.69 -8.28 -16.68
CA LEU A 228 -8.93 -7.56 -16.38
C LEU A 228 -9.70 -7.09 -17.63
N HIS A 229 -9.08 -7.14 -18.81
CA HIS A 229 -9.73 -6.90 -20.11
C HIS A 229 -10.11 -8.19 -20.84
N ARG A 230 -9.60 -9.36 -20.42
CA ARG A 230 -9.83 -10.64 -21.11
C ARG A 230 -11.26 -11.15 -20.97
N PHE A 231 -12.03 -10.69 -19.98
CA PHE A 231 -13.41 -11.13 -19.73
C PHE A 231 -14.27 -9.97 -19.23
N PRO A 232 -15.15 -9.39 -20.08
CA PRO A 232 -16.15 -8.41 -19.66
C PRO A 232 -17.31 -9.04 -18.89
#